data_AF-A0A167KEY8-F1
#
_entry.id   AF-A0A167KEY8-F1
#
_cell.length_a   1.000
_cell.length_b   1.000
_cell.length_c   1.000
_cell.angle_alpha   90.00
_cell.angle_beta   90.00
_cell.angle_gamma   90.00
#
_symmetry.space_group_name_H-M   'P 1'
#
loop_
_entity.id
_entity.type
_entity.pdbx_description
1 polymer ?
#
loop_
_entity_poly.entity_id
_entity_poly.type
_entity_poly.pdbx_seq_one_letter_code
_entity_poly.pdbx_strand_id
1 'polypeptide(L)'
;MFFAAVALLATSVLATTSTYTCSRNYTVVAGDTCDGISRSVSVSTYQLATLNPVIDDACSNLEIGENLCLGLTDGSDCETTYTVAGGDSCDAITSQFSINSTYLYLNNPQIDGACDNIYVGEVLCVGNKVYQLPAAFTADNGNAPTPLIGSPVVSTSTVATSTTAAAANVAGAPTPGVTLVSVTTVTTSSTTTSSASSTTTSSSAAPTTTATDDGDEDCEDDGDDDSS
;
A
#
# COMPACT_ATOMS: atom_id res chain seq x y z
N MET A 1 44.79 24.33 43.00
CA MET A 1 44.23 23.09 42.41
C MET A 1 42.75 23.06 42.76
N PHE A 2 41.88 23.47 41.83
CA PHE A 2 40.43 23.46 42.02
C PHE A 2 39.86 22.23 41.31
N PHE A 3 39.27 21.31 42.07
CA PHE A 3 38.50 20.19 41.52
C PHE A 3 37.06 20.66 41.28
N ALA A 4 36.68 20.83 40.02
CA ALA A 4 35.29 21.05 39.66
C ALA A 4 34.58 19.70 39.57
N ALA A 5 33.68 19.43 40.50
CA ALA A 5 32.78 18.28 40.44
C ALA A 5 31.66 18.56 39.41
N VAL A 6 31.65 17.82 38.31
CA VAL A 6 30.57 17.86 37.32
C VAL A 6 29.44 16.96 37.82
N ALA A 7 28.32 17.55 38.20
CA ALA A 7 27.12 16.82 38.59
C ALA A 7 26.40 16.31 37.32
N LEU A 8 26.33 14.98 37.17
CA LEU A 8 25.55 14.32 36.15
C LEU A 8 24.05 14.39 36.52
N LEU A 9 23.29 15.22 35.81
CA LEU A 9 21.83 15.22 35.86
C LEU A 9 21.32 14.00 35.11
N ALA A 10 20.82 13.00 35.84
CA ALA A 10 20.15 11.84 35.25
C ALA A 10 18.74 12.24 34.80
N THR A 11 18.56 12.48 33.50
CA THR A 11 17.23 12.66 32.90
C THR A 11 16.62 11.30 32.64
N SER A 12 15.56 10.94 33.37
CA SER A 12 14.79 9.73 33.12
C SER A 12 13.99 9.86 31.81
N VAL A 13 14.33 9.04 30.83
CA VAL A 13 13.58 8.90 29.57
C VAL A 13 12.31 8.11 29.87
N LEU A 14 11.14 8.73 29.71
CA LEU A 14 9.86 8.04 29.72
C LEU A 14 9.70 7.33 28.37
N ALA A 15 9.91 6.01 28.36
CA ALA A 15 9.56 5.19 27.22
C ALA A 15 8.04 5.02 27.20
N THR A 16 7.37 5.65 26.24
CA THR A 16 5.94 5.43 25.98
C THR A 16 5.80 4.12 25.21
N THR A 17 5.33 3.07 25.87
CA THR A 17 4.93 1.84 25.19
C THR A 17 3.60 2.10 24.48
N SER A 18 3.60 2.17 23.15
CA SER A 18 2.34 2.19 22.39
C SER A 18 1.61 0.87 22.59
N THR A 19 0.50 0.90 23.31
CA THR A 19 -0.40 -0.24 23.47
C THR A 19 -1.38 -0.24 22.30
N TYR A 20 -1.15 -1.09 21.31
CA TYR A 20 -2.12 -1.31 20.24
C TYR A 20 -3.23 -2.24 20.75
N THR A 21 -4.48 -1.87 20.50
CA THR A 21 -5.63 -2.70 20.87
C THR A 21 -6.23 -3.28 19.59
N CYS A 22 -6.38 -4.59 19.56
CA CYS A 22 -7.03 -5.27 18.46
C CYS A 22 -8.53 -4.95 18.45
N SER A 23 -9.05 -4.40 17.36
CA SER A 23 -10.46 -4.03 17.19
C SER A 23 -11.29 -5.16 16.59
N ARG A 24 -10.68 -5.96 15.72
CA ARG A 24 -11.32 -7.05 14.97
C ARG A 24 -10.50 -8.32 15.11
N ASN A 25 -11.18 -9.41 15.42
CA ASN A 25 -10.54 -10.69 15.68
C ASN A 25 -11.15 -11.77 14.77
N TYR A 26 -10.35 -12.80 14.49
CA TYR A 26 -10.77 -13.99 13.75
C TYR A 26 -10.28 -15.23 14.47
N THR A 27 -11.12 -16.26 14.55
CA THR A 27 -10.72 -17.55 15.11
C THR A 27 -10.48 -18.55 13.99
N VAL A 28 -9.26 -19.07 13.91
CA VAL A 28 -8.84 -20.03 12.88
C VAL A 28 -9.68 -21.30 12.96
N VAL A 29 -10.17 -21.75 11.81
CA VAL A 29 -10.91 -22.99 11.62
C VAL A 29 -10.16 -23.96 10.71
N ALA A 30 -10.64 -25.20 10.65
CA ALA A 30 -10.01 -26.24 9.85
C ALA A 30 -10.07 -25.90 8.35
N GLY A 31 -8.92 -25.93 7.68
CA GLY A 31 -8.80 -25.66 6.24
C GLY A 31 -8.52 -24.21 5.89
N ASP A 32 -8.35 -23.32 6.88
CA ASP A 32 -7.98 -21.94 6.64
C ASP A 32 -6.57 -21.80 6.06
N THR A 33 -6.41 -20.76 5.26
CA THR A 33 -5.13 -20.23 4.78
C THR A 33 -5.13 -18.72 4.98
N CYS A 34 -3.97 -18.07 5.05
CA CYS A 34 -3.92 -16.61 5.21
C CYS A 34 -4.70 -15.89 4.12
N ASP A 35 -4.54 -16.26 2.85
CA ASP A 35 -5.30 -15.64 1.76
C ASP A 35 -6.80 -15.96 1.81
N GLY A 36 -7.17 -17.16 2.25
CA GLY A 36 -8.56 -17.56 2.45
C GLY A 36 -9.24 -16.73 3.54
N ILE A 37 -8.58 -16.59 4.69
CA ILE A 37 -9.01 -15.73 5.80
C ILE A 37 -9.11 -14.30 5.29
N SER A 38 -8.01 -13.74 4.77
CA SER A 38 -7.92 -12.37 4.24
C SER A 38 -9.07 -12.01 3.32
N ARG A 39 -9.39 -12.90 2.37
CA ARG A 39 -10.49 -12.71 1.42
C ARG A 39 -11.86 -12.77 2.10
N SER A 40 -12.06 -13.72 3.00
CA SER A 40 -13.35 -13.94 3.66
C SER A 40 -13.74 -12.82 4.63
N VAL A 41 -12.76 -12.19 5.27
CA VAL A 41 -12.98 -11.13 6.27
C VAL A 41 -12.45 -9.77 5.85
N SER A 42 -12.07 -9.60 4.58
CA SER A 42 -11.63 -8.32 4.01
C SER A 42 -10.50 -7.66 4.82
N VAL A 43 -9.40 -8.38 5.03
CA VAL A 43 -8.14 -7.84 5.55
C VAL A 43 -7.05 -8.09 4.51
N SER A 44 -6.07 -7.20 4.36
CA SER A 44 -4.95 -7.48 3.45
C SER A 44 -4.06 -8.58 4.03
N THR A 45 -3.51 -9.43 3.16
CA THR A 45 -2.60 -10.52 3.59
C THR A 45 -1.40 -9.94 4.35
N TYR A 46 -0.90 -8.76 3.92
CA TYR A 46 0.14 -8.03 4.64
C TYR A 46 -0.28 -7.59 6.05
N GLN A 47 -1.46 -6.99 6.19
CA GLN A 47 -1.95 -6.53 7.49
C GLN A 47 -2.16 -7.71 8.44
N LEU A 48 -2.70 -8.83 7.95
CA LEU A 48 -2.87 -10.05 8.72
C LEU A 48 -1.52 -10.58 9.24
N ALA A 49 -0.53 -10.72 8.37
CA ALA A 49 0.80 -11.19 8.77
C ALA A 49 1.49 -10.22 9.74
N THR A 50 1.38 -8.91 9.48
CA THR A 50 2.01 -7.87 10.30
C THR A 50 1.45 -7.81 11.72
N LEU A 51 0.13 -7.95 11.88
CA LEU A 51 -0.52 -7.91 13.20
C LEU A 51 -0.35 -9.20 14.00
N ASN A 52 0.04 -10.30 13.34
CA ASN A 52 0.20 -11.61 13.94
C ASN A 52 1.59 -12.18 13.63
N PRO A 53 2.67 -11.58 14.18
CA PRO A 53 4.05 -11.92 13.83
C PRO A 53 4.48 -13.34 14.24
N VAL A 54 3.59 -14.10 14.89
CA VAL A 54 3.78 -15.53 15.15
C VAL A 54 3.52 -16.38 13.92
N ILE A 55 2.73 -15.89 12.95
CA ILE A 55 2.47 -16.56 11.68
C ILE A 55 3.74 -16.49 10.82
N ASP A 56 4.14 -17.62 10.25
CA ASP A 56 5.27 -17.67 9.32
C ASP A 56 4.91 -17.16 7.91
N ASP A 57 5.92 -16.83 7.10
CA ASP A 57 5.72 -16.31 5.75
C ASP A 57 4.95 -17.27 4.82
N ALA A 58 5.01 -18.58 5.11
CA ALA A 58 4.30 -19.61 4.34
C ALA A 58 2.86 -19.82 4.83
N CYS A 59 2.44 -19.11 5.88
CA CYS A 59 1.18 -19.32 6.59
C CYS A 59 0.95 -20.80 6.97
N SER A 60 2.02 -21.52 7.32
CA SER A 60 1.98 -22.98 7.51
C SER A 60 1.71 -23.42 8.94
N ASN A 61 1.76 -22.46 9.88
CA ASN A 61 1.70 -22.70 11.31
C ASN A 61 0.40 -22.22 11.99
N LEU A 62 -0.67 -22.00 11.23
CA LEU A 62 -1.98 -21.65 11.79
C LEU A 62 -2.51 -22.79 12.67
N GLU A 63 -2.90 -22.46 13.91
CA GLU A 63 -3.49 -23.44 14.83
C GLU A 63 -5.02 -23.28 14.90
N ILE A 64 -5.77 -24.39 14.79
CA ILE A 64 -7.24 -24.33 14.91
C ILE A 64 -7.62 -23.80 16.30
N GLY A 65 -8.47 -22.79 16.35
CA GLY A 65 -8.87 -22.10 17.57
C GLY A 65 -7.98 -20.94 17.96
N GLU A 66 -6.88 -20.70 17.24
CA GLU A 66 -6.03 -19.51 17.41
C GLU A 66 -6.83 -18.24 17.08
N ASN A 67 -6.64 -17.18 17.87
CA ASN A 67 -7.31 -15.91 17.68
C ASN A 67 -6.37 -14.89 17.05
N LEU A 68 -6.61 -14.57 15.79
CA LEU A 68 -5.84 -13.63 14.98
C LEU A 68 -6.40 -12.22 15.10
N CYS A 69 -5.50 -11.24 15.17
CA CYS A 69 -5.85 -9.84 15.07
C CYS A 69 -5.97 -9.41 13.61
N LEU A 70 -7.14 -8.91 13.22
CA LEU A 70 -7.40 -8.44 11.86
C LEU A 70 -7.16 -6.95 11.68
N GLY A 71 -7.30 -6.15 12.74
CA GLY A 71 -7.25 -4.69 12.67
C GLY A 71 -7.13 -4.03 14.03
N LEU A 72 -6.68 -2.79 14.05
CA LEU A 72 -6.44 -2.00 15.27
C LEU A 72 -7.53 -0.94 15.49
N THR A 73 -7.65 -0.45 16.72
CA THR A 73 -8.63 0.60 17.09
C THR A 73 -8.20 2.03 16.74
N ASP A 74 -6.98 2.23 16.26
CA ASP A 74 -6.38 3.54 15.96
C ASP A 74 -6.70 4.08 14.55
N GLY A 75 -7.50 3.34 13.79
CA GLY A 75 -7.90 3.71 12.42
C GLY A 75 -6.91 3.25 11.35
N SER A 76 -5.93 2.42 11.70
CA SER A 76 -4.97 1.83 10.76
C SER A 76 -5.50 0.57 10.06
N ASP A 77 -6.76 0.18 10.25
CA ASP A 77 -7.38 -0.95 9.56
C ASP A 77 -7.82 -0.55 8.15
N CYS A 78 -7.29 -1.24 7.13
CA CYS A 78 -7.68 -1.02 5.75
C CYS A 78 -9.04 -1.63 5.41
N GLU A 79 -10.04 -0.75 5.24
CA GLU A 79 -11.42 -1.17 4.98
C GLU A 79 -11.71 -1.57 3.52
N THR A 80 -10.86 -1.17 2.57
CA THR A 80 -11.04 -1.47 1.14
C THR A 80 -9.93 -2.39 0.66
N THR A 81 -10.30 -3.64 0.37
CA THR A 81 -9.36 -4.68 -0.07
C THR A 81 -9.72 -5.22 -1.46
N TYR A 82 -8.73 -5.77 -2.13
CA TYR A 82 -8.87 -6.40 -3.45
C TYR A 82 -8.12 -7.72 -3.49
N THR A 83 -8.73 -8.77 -4.06
CA THR A 83 -8.06 -10.05 -4.31
C THR A 83 -7.47 -10.04 -5.71
N VAL A 84 -6.16 -10.24 -5.82
CA VAL A 84 -5.45 -10.33 -7.09
C VAL A 84 -5.98 -11.48 -7.94
N ALA A 85 -6.33 -11.17 -9.18
CA ALA A 85 -6.80 -12.09 -10.20
C ALA A 85 -5.70 -12.38 -11.25
N GLY A 86 -5.94 -13.40 -12.07
CA GLY A 86 -5.00 -13.77 -13.15
C GLY A 86 -4.88 -12.66 -14.19
N GLY A 87 -3.65 -12.19 -14.42
CA GLY A 87 -3.34 -11.14 -15.40
C GLY A 87 -3.37 -9.72 -14.84
N ASP A 88 -3.58 -9.56 -13.53
CA ASP A 88 -3.51 -8.25 -12.89
C ASP A 88 -2.09 -7.67 -12.87
N SER A 89 -2.03 -6.34 -12.84
CA SER A 89 -0.83 -5.56 -12.58
C SER A 89 -1.17 -4.43 -11.61
N CYS A 90 -0.17 -3.88 -10.92
CA CYS A 90 -0.39 -2.72 -10.05
C CYS A 90 -1.04 -1.53 -10.79
N ASP A 91 -0.68 -1.29 -12.06
CA ASP A 91 -1.28 -0.21 -12.86
C ASP A 91 -2.77 -0.45 -13.15
N ALA A 92 -3.15 -1.70 -13.46
CA ALA A 92 -4.54 -2.06 -13.70
C ALA A 92 -5.36 -1.92 -12.41
N ILE A 93 -4.84 -2.42 -11.29
CA ILE A 93 -5.49 -2.35 -9.97
C ILE A 93 -5.66 -0.88 -9.55
N THR A 94 -4.59 -0.08 -9.60
CA THR A 94 -4.66 1.35 -9.21
C THR A 94 -5.66 2.13 -10.07
N SER A 95 -5.71 1.84 -11.37
CA SER A 95 -6.70 2.44 -12.29
C SER A 95 -8.13 2.02 -11.95
N GLN A 96 -8.36 0.73 -11.68
CA GLN A 96 -9.68 0.20 -11.31
C GLN A 96 -10.25 0.86 -10.05
N PHE A 97 -9.40 1.03 -9.03
CA PHE A 97 -9.80 1.64 -7.75
C PHE A 97 -9.65 3.16 -7.73
N SER A 98 -9.16 3.77 -8.81
CA SER A 98 -8.89 5.22 -8.90
C SER A 98 -8.00 5.72 -7.76
N ILE A 99 -6.96 4.95 -7.41
CA ILE A 99 -5.99 5.27 -6.35
C ILE A 99 -4.63 5.64 -6.93
N ASN A 100 -3.88 6.46 -6.21
CA ASN A 100 -2.47 6.72 -6.54
C ASN A 100 -1.63 5.47 -6.22
N SER A 101 -0.68 5.11 -7.09
CA SER A 101 0.25 3.99 -6.86
C SER A 101 1.01 4.12 -5.54
N THR A 102 1.30 5.34 -5.09
CA THR A 102 1.89 5.60 -3.77
C THR A 102 1.06 5.00 -2.63
N TYR A 103 -0.27 5.10 -2.67
CA TYR A 103 -1.12 4.50 -1.65
C TYR A 103 -1.09 2.97 -1.72
N LEU A 104 -1.07 2.40 -2.94
CA LEU A 104 -0.96 0.96 -3.10
C LEU A 104 0.34 0.43 -2.47
N TYR A 105 1.49 1.00 -2.81
CA TYR A 105 2.79 0.53 -2.27
C TYR A 105 2.94 0.80 -0.77
N LEU A 106 2.47 1.95 -0.26
CA LEU A 106 2.58 2.24 1.18
C LEU A 106 1.68 1.36 2.04
N ASN A 107 0.53 0.94 1.52
CA ASN A 107 -0.38 0.05 2.22
C ASN A 107 -0.05 -1.43 2.03
N ASN A 108 0.78 -1.75 1.05
CA ASN A 108 1.23 -3.10 0.72
C ASN A 108 2.75 -3.13 0.52
N PRO A 109 3.55 -2.91 1.58
CA PRO A 109 5.01 -2.81 1.50
C PRO A 109 5.70 -4.10 1.08
N GLN A 110 4.98 -5.23 1.06
CA GLN A 110 5.48 -6.48 0.50
C GLN A 110 5.59 -6.43 -1.02
N ILE A 111 4.86 -5.55 -1.71
CA ILE A 111 4.95 -5.40 -3.16
C ILE A 111 6.26 -4.69 -3.49
N ASP A 112 7.07 -5.28 -4.37
CA ASP A 112 8.30 -4.66 -4.83
C ASP A 112 8.05 -3.56 -5.87
N GLY A 113 9.11 -2.83 -6.23
CA GLY A 113 9.00 -1.73 -7.18
C GLY A 113 8.66 -2.16 -8.62
N ALA A 114 8.83 -3.44 -8.97
CA ALA A 114 8.47 -3.99 -10.27
C ALA A 114 7.01 -4.50 -10.31
N CYS A 115 6.42 -4.75 -9.13
CA CYS A 115 5.11 -5.37 -8.96
C CYS A 115 4.99 -6.72 -9.69
N ASP A 116 6.08 -7.48 -9.75
CA ASP A 116 6.11 -8.83 -10.33
C ASP A 116 6.01 -9.94 -9.26
N ASN A 117 5.99 -9.55 -7.98
CA ASN A 117 5.87 -10.47 -6.85
C ASN A 117 4.44 -10.66 -6.31
N ILE A 118 3.43 -10.01 -6.91
CA ILE A 118 2.02 -10.27 -6.59
C ILE A 118 1.55 -11.58 -7.23
N TYR A 119 0.64 -12.28 -6.57
CA TYR A 119 0.13 -13.58 -7.04
C TYR A 119 -1.38 -13.71 -6.92
N VAL A 120 -1.96 -14.58 -7.76
CA VAL A 120 -3.42 -14.83 -7.76
C VAL A 120 -3.87 -15.32 -6.39
N GLY A 121 -4.84 -14.61 -5.83
CA GLY A 121 -5.39 -14.91 -4.51
C GLY A 121 -4.87 -14.00 -3.38
N GLU A 122 -3.74 -13.32 -3.56
CA GLU A 122 -3.24 -12.35 -2.59
C GLU A 122 -4.28 -11.23 -2.36
N VAL A 123 -4.44 -10.78 -1.12
CA VAL A 123 -5.39 -9.71 -0.79
C VAL A 123 -4.63 -8.42 -0.47
N LEU A 124 -4.84 -7.41 -1.30
CA LEU A 124 -4.19 -6.10 -1.20
C LEU A 124 -5.09 -5.07 -0.54
N CYS A 125 -4.51 -4.16 0.23
CA CYS A 125 -5.20 -2.94 0.68
C CYS A 125 -5.20 -1.90 -0.46
N VAL A 126 -6.38 -1.56 -0.99
CA VAL A 126 -6.56 -0.62 -2.11
C VAL A 126 -7.25 0.68 -1.67
N GLY A 127 -7.10 1.04 -0.40
CA GLY A 127 -7.64 2.30 0.11
C GLY A 127 -6.91 3.54 -0.42
N ASN A 128 -7.61 4.67 -0.46
CA ASN A 128 -7.14 5.93 -1.05
C ASN A 128 -6.40 6.86 -0.05
N LYS A 129 -5.96 6.30 1.08
CA LYS A 129 -5.14 6.95 2.10
C LYS A 129 -4.12 5.94 2.62
N VAL A 130 -3.15 6.41 3.39
CA VAL A 130 -2.18 5.52 4.04
C VAL A 130 -2.77 4.94 5.33
N TYR A 131 -2.69 3.63 5.48
CA TYR A 131 -3.05 2.89 6.69
C TYR A 131 -1.75 2.45 7.36
N GLN A 132 -1.26 3.29 8.28
CA GLN A 132 0.02 3.06 8.94
C GLN A 132 -0.13 2.01 10.04
N LEU A 133 0.27 0.78 9.71
CA LEU A 133 0.51 -0.23 10.73
C LEU A 133 1.68 0.20 11.60
N PRO A 134 1.64 -0.07 12.91
CA PRO A 134 2.65 0.46 13.79
C PRO A 134 4.04 -0.13 13.54
N ALA A 135 5.08 0.70 13.67
CA ALA A 135 6.47 0.33 13.43
C ALA A 135 7.02 -0.79 14.34
N ALA A 136 6.25 -1.21 15.35
CA ALA A 136 6.60 -2.38 16.16
C ALA A 136 6.59 -3.69 15.37
N PHE A 137 6.05 -3.68 14.14
CA PHE A 137 5.78 -4.87 13.33
C PHE A 137 6.47 -4.87 11.96
N THR A 138 7.23 -3.82 11.60
CA THR A 138 7.88 -3.76 10.29
C THR A 138 9.16 -4.59 10.26
N ALA A 139 9.17 -5.67 9.49
CA ALA A 139 10.39 -6.28 8.97
C ALA A 139 10.98 -5.33 7.90
N ASP A 140 12.12 -4.71 8.21
CA ASP A 140 12.77 -3.74 7.33
C ASP A 140 13.73 -4.41 6.33
N ASN A 141 13.63 -4.01 5.06
CA ASN A 141 14.56 -4.31 3.97
C ASN A 141 15.90 -3.54 4.12
N GLY A 142 16.61 -3.72 5.25
CA GLY A 142 18.02 -3.33 5.34
C GLY A 142 18.56 -2.91 6.70
N ASN A 143 17.74 -2.53 7.68
CA ASN A 143 18.17 -2.24 9.04
C ASN A 143 17.12 -2.68 10.07
N ALA A 144 17.16 -3.98 10.38
CA ALA A 144 16.23 -4.64 11.29
C ALA A 144 16.08 -3.95 12.66
N PRO A 145 14.86 -3.63 13.10
CA PRO A 145 14.49 -3.76 14.49
C PRO A 145 14.11 -5.21 14.78
N THR A 146 14.95 -5.88 15.57
CA THR A 146 14.63 -7.17 16.23
C THR A 146 13.33 -7.02 17.04
N PRO A 147 12.35 -7.96 16.94
CA PRO A 147 11.15 -7.92 17.76
C PRO A 147 11.54 -8.15 19.22
N LEU A 148 11.33 -7.12 20.05
CA LEU A 148 11.66 -7.19 21.47
C LEU A 148 10.37 -7.25 22.29
N ILE A 149 9.93 -8.48 22.55
CA ILE A 149 9.18 -8.77 23.76
C ILE A 149 10.08 -8.42 24.96
N GLY A 150 9.92 -7.20 25.50
CA GLY A 150 10.28 -6.90 26.89
C GLY A 150 11.67 -6.32 27.23
N SER A 151 12.22 -5.36 26.48
CA SER A 151 13.31 -4.49 26.98
C SER A 151 13.40 -3.14 26.26
N PRO A 152 13.85 -2.05 26.92
CA PRO A 152 14.05 -0.76 26.25
C PRO A 152 15.40 -0.77 25.50
N VAL A 153 15.37 -0.75 24.17
CA VAL A 153 16.58 -0.48 23.38
C VAL A 153 16.69 1.01 23.07
N VAL A 154 17.73 1.62 23.62
CA VAL A 154 18.17 2.97 23.28
C VAL A 154 18.93 2.87 21.96
N SER A 155 18.28 3.20 20.85
CA SER A 155 18.96 3.34 19.55
C SER A 155 19.83 4.60 19.58
N THR A 156 21.13 4.41 19.86
CA THR A 156 22.11 5.48 19.73
C THR A 156 22.50 5.59 18.25
N SER A 157 21.89 6.55 17.57
CA SER A 157 22.24 6.90 16.19
C SER A 157 23.63 7.54 16.15
N THR A 158 24.66 6.77 15.82
CA THR A 158 25.97 7.32 15.45
C THR A 158 25.88 7.91 14.04
N VAL A 159 25.81 9.24 13.97
CA VAL A 159 25.97 10.01 12.74
C VAL A 159 27.39 9.79 12.21
N ALA A 160 27.51 9.09 11.08
CA ALA A 160 28.77 9.01 10.34
C ALA A 160 29.00 10.34 9.60
N THR A 161 29.85 11.19 10.19
CA THR A 161 30.36 12.41 9.57
C THR A 161 31.43 12.06 8.55
N SER A 162 31.16 12.26 7.27
CA SER A 162 32.15 12.22 6.20
C SER A 162 32.81 13.60 6.02
N THR A 163 34.04 13.76 6.51
CA THR A 163 34.92 14.90 6.24
C THR A 163 36.27 14.45 5.71
N THR A 164 36.68 14.98 4.55
CA THR A 164 38.07 15.39 4.23
C THR A 164 37.96 16.46 3.13
N ALA A 165 38.15 17.75 3.42
CA ALA A 165 39.41 18.51 3.59
C ALA A 165 39.95 19.08 2.26
N ALA A 166 40.11 20.42 2.27
CA ALA A 166 40.40 21.31 1.15
C ALA A 166 41.89 21.66 0.99
N ALA A 167 42.26 22.19 -0.19
CA ALA A 167 43.37 23.14 -0.43
C ALA A 167 43.25 23.67 -1.89
N ALA A 168 43.67 24.86 -2.34
CA ALA A 168 43.86 26.23 -1.83
C ALA A 168 44.12 27.12 -3.09
N ASN A 169 43.84 28.42 -2.99
CA ASN A 169 43.74 29.51 -4.01
C ASN A 169 44.93 29.79 -4.99
N VAL A 170 44.68 30.55 -6.08
CA VAL A 170 45.15 31.95 -6.31
C VAL A 170 44.62 32.59 -7.63
N ALA A 171 44.52 33.92 -7.59
CA ALA A 171 43.84 34.94 -8.41
C ALA A 171 44.16 35.12 -9.91
N GLY A 172 43.27 35.85 -10.62
CA GLY A 172 43.58 36.64 -11.82
C GLY A 172 42.35 37.10 -12.64
N ALA A 173 42.02 38.39 -12.60
CA ALA A 173 41.20 39.12 -13.60
C ALA A 173 42.01 39.32 -14.92
N PRO A 174 41.47 39.67 -16.13
CA PRO A 174 40.42 40.69 -16.43
C PRO A 174 39.42 40.39 -17.59
N THR A 175 38.45 41.31 -17.76
CA THR A 175 37.48 41.57 -18.88
C THR A 175 38.18 42.00 -20.20
N PRO A 176 37.52 42.18 -21.41
CA PRO A 176 36.14 42.68 -21.70
C PRO A 176 35.39 42.18 -22.98
N GLY A 177 34.11 42.59 -23.11
CA GLY A 177 33.30 42.68 -24.36
C GLY A 177 32.42 41.45 -24.65
N VAL A 178 31.18 41.51 -25.15
CA VAL A 178 30.54 42.44 -26.10
C VAL A 178 29.00 42.27 -26.03
N THR A 179 28.32 43.41 -25.94
CA THR A 179 27.03 43.84 -26.55
C THR A 179 25.68 43.15 -26.29
N LEU A 180 24.78 44.00 -25.76
CA LEU A 180 23.32 43.92 -25.66
C LEU A 180 22.64 44.05 -27.04
N VAL A 181 21.58 43.26 -27.30
CA VAL A 181 20.45 43.73 -28.12
C VAL A 181 19.14 43.30 -27.45
N SER A 182 18.31 44.30 -27.18
CA SER A 182 16.97 44.23 -26.60
C SER A 182 15.93 43.88 -27.66
N VAL A 183 14.93 43.06 -27.32
CA VAL A 183 13.61 43.11 -27.99
C VAL A 183 12.49 43.01 -26.95
N THR A 184 11.58 43.95 -27.10
CA THR A 184 10.44 44.32 -26.27
C THR A 184 9.20 43.45 -26.56
N THR A 185 8.23 43.52 -25.64
CA THR A 185 6.78 43.20 -25.77
C THR A 185 6.39 41.75 -25.44
N VAL A 186 5.25 41.38 -24.85
CA VAL A 186 3.94 42.01 -24.58
C VAL A 186 3.35 41.44 -23.26
N THR A 187 2.54 42.25 -22.61
CA THR A 187 1.75 42.04 -21.38
C THR A 187 0.45 41.21 -21.59
N THR A 188 0.00 40.54 -20.52
CA THR A 188 -1.40 40.17 -20.14
C THR A 188 -2.20 39.05 -20.84
N SER A 189 -2.50 38.03 -20.02
CA SER A 189 -3.83 37.53 -19.57
C SER A 189 -4.82 36.78 -20.51
N SER A 190 -5.09 35.53 -20.09
CA SER A 190 -6.38 34.80 -19.99
C SER A 190 -7.30 34.65 -21.21
N THR A 191 -7.66 33.40 -21.56
CA THR A 191 -9.06 33.01 -21.80
C THR A 191 -9.27 31.49 -21.83
N THR A 192 -10.37 31.10 -21.20
CA THR A 192 -11.05 29.80 -21.16
C THR A 192 -11.53 29.31 -22.53
N THR A 193 -11.58 28.01 -22.76
CA THR A 193 -12.49 27.45 -23.79
C THR A 193 -13.05 26.11 -23.33
N SER A 194 -14.31 26.16 -22.89
CA SER A 194 -15.21 25.02 -22.72
C SER A 194 -15.57 24.46 -24.11
N SER A 195 -15.72 23.15 -24.23
CA SER A 195 -16.52 22.55 -25.30
C SER A 195 -17.51 21.58 -24.68
N ALA A 196 -18.77 21.98 -24.79
CA ALA A 196 -19.95 21.18 -24.48
C ALA A 196 -20.36 20.38 -25.74
N SER A 197 -20.88 19.17 -25.53
CA SER A 197 -21.86 18.56 -26.43
C SER A 197 -22.70 17.54 -25.65
N SER A 198 -23.75 18.05 -25.01
CA SER A 198 -25.08 17.45 -24.91
C SER A 198 -25.79 17.70 -26.25
N THR A 199 -26.72 16.95 -26.82
CA THR A 199 -27.81 16.04 -26.39
C THR A 199 -28.48 15.57 -27.72
N THR A 200 -29.17 14.43 -27.85
CA THR A 200 -30.61 14.32 -27.54
C THR A 200 -31.17 12.92 -27.89
N THR A 201 -31.90 12.37 -26.91
CA THR A 201 -33.23 11.70 -26.95
C THR A 201 -33.44 10.39 -27.74
N SER A 202 -33.77 9.26 -27.10
CA SER A 202 -34.93 8.89 -26.24
C SER A 202 -36.17 8.43 -27.04
N SER A 203 -36.65 7.19 -26.81
CA SER A 203 -37.78 6.93 -25.88
C SER A 203 -38.44 5.56 -26.10
N SER A 204 -38.65 4.86 -24.97
CA SER A 204 -39.86 4.12 -24.52
C SER A 204 -40.47 3.00 -25.38
N ALA A 205 -40.99 1.89 -24.83
CA ALA A 205 -41.73 1.72 -23.58
C ALA A 205 -41.72 0.25 -23.09
N ALA A 206 -42.01 0.06 -21.79
CA ALA A 206 -42.31 -1.20 -21.10
C ALA A 206 -43.70 -1.77 -21.51
N PRO A 207 -44.11 -3.03 -21.17
CA PRO A 207 -44.40 -3.49 -19.79
C PRO A 207 -44.00 -4.98 -19.50
N THR A 208 -43.56 -5.35 -18.28
CA THR A 208 -44.30 -6.00 -17.15
C THR A 208 -44.62 -7.52 -17.27
N THR A 209 -44.12 -8.25 -16.26
CA THR A 209 -44.58 -9.51 -15.59
C THR A 209 -44.27 -10.93 -16.11
N THR A 210 -43.83 -11.72 -15.11
CA THR A 210 -44.08 -13.15 -14.79
C THR A 210 -43.05 -14.20 -15.18
N ALA A 211 -42.72 -15.00 -14.16
CA ALA A 211 -41.95 -16.23 -14.19
C ALA A 211 -42.79 -17.43 -14.62
N THR A 212 -42.16 -18.35 -15.36
CA THR A 212 -42.36 -19.82 -15.51
C THR A 212 -41.22 -20.23 -16.46
N ASP A 213 -40.20 -20.98 -16.03
CA ASP A 213 -40.21 -22.44 -15.86
C ASP A 213 -40.87 -23.12 -17.06
N ASP A 214 -40.04 -23.58 -18.01
CA ASP A 214 -40.32 -24.62 -19.02
C ASP A 214 -39.03 -24.79 -19.85
N GLY A 215 -38.18 -25.73 -19.41
CA GLY A 215 -36.97 -26.14 -20.11
C GLY A 215 -36.99 -27.65 -20.27
N ASP A 216 -37.87 -28.14 -21.14
CA ASP A 216 -37.93 -29.53 -21.57
C ASP A 216 -38.41 -29.58 -23.04
N GLU A 217 -37.74 -30.44 -23.83
CA GLU A 217 -38.15 -31.00 -25.14
C GLU A 217 -38.09 -29.99 -26.32
N ASP A 218 -37.28 -30.15 -27.38
CA ASP A 218 -37.05 -31.33 -28.21
C ASP A 218 -35.64 -31.31 -28.85
N CYS A 219 -34.94 -32.44 -28.77
CA CYS A 219 -33.80 -32.76 -29.62
C CYS A 219 -34.28 -33.71 -30.73
N GLU A 220 -34.56 -33.19 -31.92
CA GLU A 220 -34.76 -34.00 -33.13
C GLU A 220 -33.92 -33.42 -34.26
N ASP A 221 -33.18 -34.33 -34.92
CA ASP A 221 -32.75 -34.35 -36.33
C ASP A 221 -31.99 -33.12 -36.90
N ASP A 222 -30.93 -33.23 -37.69
CA ASP A 222 -30.70 -34.19 -38.76
C ASP A 222 -29.20 -34.52 -38.89
N GLY A 223 -28.92 -35.78 -39.19
CA GLY A 223 -27.62 -36.20 -39.69
C GLY A 223 -27.45 -35.78 -41.15
N ASP A 224 -26.32 -35.13 -41.45
CA ASP A 224 -25.81 -35.04 -42.81
C ASP A 224 -24.39 -35.62 -42.84
N ASP A 225 -24.36 -36.89 -43.26
CA ASP A 225 -23.26 -37.54 -43.96
C ASP A 225 -22.91 -36.73 -45.22
N ASP A 226 -21.65 -36.31 -45.38
CA ASP A 226 -21.10 -36.17 -46.72
C ASP A 226 -19.61 -36.50 -46.74
N SER A 227 -19.35 -37.72 -47.21
CA SER A 227 -18.04 -38.21 -47.63
C SER A 227 -17.84 -37.90 -49.11
N SER A 228 -16.77 -37.21 -49.47
CA SER A 228 -15.98 -37.42 -50.71
C SER A 228 -14.67 -36.65 -50.67
#